data_AF-W6R7P2-F1
#
_entry.id   AF-W6R7P2-F1
#
_cell.length_a   1.000
_cell.length_b   1.000
_cell.length_c   1.000
_cell.angle_alpha   90.00
_cell.angle_beta   90.00
_cell.angle_gamma   90.00
#
_symmetry.space_group_name_H-M   'P 1'
#
loop_
_entity.id
_entity.type
_entity.pdbx_description
1 polymer ?
#
loop_
_entity_poly.entity_id
_entity_poly.type
_entity_poly.pdbx_seq_one_letter_code
_entity_poly.pdbx_strand_id
1 'polypeptide(L)'
;MNRTVGAAFLVLGTMAMPAYSASCDDIETVAKTFAEGRYKGHPVSAYMKHVESTPALKQLLIDAYSLPDYHSDQMQQKAVSEFVNRTYIQCVQE
;
A
#
# COMPACT_ATOMS: atom_id res chain seq x y z
N MET A 1 -39.96 32.16 -41.75
CA MET A 1 -38.53 32.48 -41.55
C MET A 1 -38.27 32.65 -40.05
N ASN A 2 -37.08 32.25 -39.62
CA ASN A 2 -36.43 32.43 -38.31
C ASN A 2 -36.78 31.44 -37.19
N ARG A 3 -35.94 30.39 -37.13
CA ARG A 3 -35.71 29.51 -35.97
C ARG A 3 -34.46 30.02 -35.25
N THR A 4 -34.58 30.41 -33.98
CA THR A 4 -33.44 30.67 -33.09
C THR A 4 -33.51 29.66 -31.95
N VAL A 5 -32.71 28.60 -32.05
CA VAL A 5 -32.50 27.61 -30.99
C VAL A 5 -31.25 28.06 -30.21
N GLY A 6 -31.45 28.62 -29.02
CA GLY A 6 -30.36 28.94 -28.10
C GLY A 6 -29.89 27.67 -27.40
N ALA A 7 -28.67 27.21 -27.71
CA ALA A 7 -28.04 26.10 -27.02
C ALA A 7 -27.44 26.59 -25.69
N ALA A 8 -28.09 26.24 -24.58
CA ALA A 8 -27.53 26.44 -23.25
C ALA A 8 -26.48 25.36 -22.97
N PHE A 9 -25.20 25.73 -23.06
CA PHE A 9 -24.08 24.88 -22.65
C PHE A 9 -24.00 24.86 -21.11
N LEU A 10 -24.50 23.79 -20.50
CA LEU A 10 -24.28 23.46 -19.09
C LEU A 10 -22.84 22.99 -18.92
N VAL A 11 -21.98 23.85 -18.37
CA VAL A 11 -20.62 23.49 -17.94
C VAL A 11 -20.75 22.67 -16.65
N LEU A 12 -20.77 21.33 -16.79
CA LEU A 12 -20.60 20.40 -15.68
C LEU A 12 -19.14 20.46 -15.21
N GLY A 13 -18.89 21.24 -14.16
CA GLY A 13 -17.60 21.26 -13.48
C GLY A 13 -17.30 19.89 -12.86
N THR A 14 -16.36 19.15 -13.47
CA THR A 14 -15.79 17.96 -12.87
C THR A 14 -14.92 18.38 -11.70
N MET A 15 -15.42 18.19 -10.47
CA MET A 15 -14.57 18.28 -9.29
C MET A 15 -13.63 17.06 -9.32
N ALA A 16 -12.39 17.27 -9.74
CA ALA A 16 -11.34 16.27 -9.62
C ALA A 16 -11.10 16.04 -8.13
N MET A 17 -11.53 14.89 -7.61
CA MET A 17 -11.18 14.47 -6.26
C MET A 17 -9.66 14.25 -6.21
N PRO A 18 -8.95 14.75 -5.18
CA PRO A 18 -7.52 14.47 -5.02
C PRO A 18 -7.33 12.96 -4.88
N ALA A 19 -6.44 12.40 -5.69
CA ALA A 19 -6.01 11.02 -5.55
C ALA A 19 -5.32 10.89 -4.18
N TYR A 20 -5.90 10.07 -3.29
CA TYR A 20 -5.29 9.77 -2.00
C TYR A 20 -4.02 8.95 -2.24
N SER A 21 -2.86 9.60 -2.17
CA SER A 21 -1.56 8.90 -2.13
C SER A 21 -1.31 8.44 -0.70
N ALA A 22 -1.01 7.15 -0.52
CA ALA A 22 -0.56 6.65 0.78
C ALA A 22 0.73 7.38 1.19
N SER A 23 0.83 7.76 2.46
CA SER A 23 2.05 8.36 3.01
C SER A 23 3.11 7.28 3.28
N CYS A 24 4.39 7.69 3.43
CA CYS A 24 5.42 6.74 3.84
C CYS A 24 5.17 6.15 5.25
N ASP A 25 4.48 6.89 6.12
CA ASP A 25 4.06 6.40 7.44
C ASP A 25 3.00 5.29 7.33
N ASP A 26 2.07 5.41 6.36
CA ASP A 26 1.10 4.35 6.06
C ASP A 26 1.81 3.10 5.55
N ILE A 27 2.79 3.28 4.64
CA ILE A 27 3.58 2.18 4.07
C ILE A 27 4.42 1.50 5.16
N GLU A 28 5.07 2.24 6.05
CA GLU A 28 5.77 1.70 7.22
C GLU A 28 4.85 0.85 8.09
N THR A 29 3.64 1.35 8.39
CA THR A 29 2.67 0.64 9.22
C THR A 29 2.24 -0.69 8.59
N VAL A 30 1.99 -0.69 7.27
CA VAL A 30 1.63 -1.90 6.53
C VAL A 30 2.81 -2.87 6.45
N ALA A 31 4.02 -2.37 6.16
CA ALA A 31 5.25 -3.16 6.10
C ALA A 31 5.50 -3.90 7.43
N LYS A 32 5.39 -3.17 8.54
CA LYS A 32 5.50 -3.73 9.89
C LYS A 32 4.45 -4.81 10.14
N THR A 33 3.20 -4.54 9.76
CA THR A 33 2.08 -5.49 9.94
C THR A 33 2.34 -6.81 9.19
N PHE A 34 2.80 -6.75 7.94
CA PHE A 34 3.11 -7.96 7.17
C PHE A 34 4.31 -8.72 7.73
N ALA A 35 5.39 -8.03 8.08
CA ALA A 35 6.59 -8.66 8.63
C ALA A 35 6.30 -9.32 9.99
N GLU A 36 5.57 -8.65 10.87
CA GLU A 36 5.11 -9.26 12.13
C GLU A 36 4.16 -10.44 11.88
N GLY A 37 3.26 -10.31 10.90
CA GLY A 37 2.30 -11.36 10.58
C GLY A 37 2.97 -12.65 10.12
N ARG A 38 4.06 -12.52 9.34
CA ARG A 38 4.91 -13.65 8.92
C ARG A 38 5.49 -14.41 10.13
N TYR A 39 6.01 -13.71 11.14
CA TYR A 39 6.60 -14.35 12.33
C TYR A 39 5.56 -14.84 13.34
N LYS A 40 4.37 -14.24 13.37
CA LYS A 40 3.21 -14.74 14.12
C LYS A 40 2.56 -15.98 13.47
N GLY A 41 3.09 -16.45 12.33
CA GLY A 41 2.59 -17.63 11.65
C GLY A 41 1.29 -17.42 10.88
N HIS A 42 0.90 -16.16 10.61
CA HIS A 42 -0.27 -15.90 9.77
C HIS A 42 0.04 -16.35 8.34
N PRO A 43 -0.86 -17.07 7.66
CA PRO A 43 -0.63 -17.49 6.28
C PRO A 43 -0.71 -16.29 5.33
N VAL A 44 0.14 -16.24 4.31
CA VAL A 44 0.16 -15.15 3.31
C VAL A 44 -1.20 -14.95 2.64
N SER A 45 -1.96 -16.03 2.45
CA SER A 45 -3.31 -16.00 1.87
C SER A 45 -4.31 -15.18 2.68
N ALA A 46 -4.09 -15.01 4.00
CA ALA A 46 -4.94 -14.18 4.83
C ALA A 46 -4.85 -12.69 4.45
N TYR A 47 -3.67 -12.23 4.01
CA TYR A 47 -3.43 -10.86 3.59
C TYR A 47 -3.60 -10.66 2.09
N MET A 48 -3.29 -11.67 1.26
CA MET A 48 -3.31 -11.57 -0.20
C MET A 48 -4.65 -11.04 -0.74
N LYS A 49 -5.77 -11.54 -0.18
CA LYS A 49 -7.13 -11.13 -0.56
C LYS A 49 -7.42 -9.62 -0.36
N HIS A 50 -6.65 -8.95 0.49
CA HIS A 50 -6.83 -7.53 0.81
C HIS A 50 -5.94 -6.61 -0.03
N VAL A 51 -4.89 -7.18 -0.65
CA VAL A 51 -3.89 -6.40 -1.39
C VAL A 51 -3.83 -6.74 -2.88
N GLU A 52 -4.65 -7.69 -3.34
CA GLU A 52 -4.64 -8.17 -4.73
C GLU A 52 -4.84 -7.03 -5.75
N SER A 53 -5.68 -6.04 -5.42
CA SER A 53 -5.96 -4.89 -6.27
C SER A 53 -4.87 -3.81 -6.25
N THR A 54 -3.88 -3.92 -5.38
CA THR A 54 -2.86 -2.89 -5.16
C THR A 54 -1.46 -3.48 -5.36
N PRO A 55 -0.89 -3.41 -6.59
CA PRO A 55 0.36 -4.07 -6.93
C PRO A 55 1.53 -3.77 -5.98
N ALA A 56 1.65 -2.52 -5.52
CA ALA A 56 2.67 -2.12 -4.55
C ALA A 56 2.51 -2.85 -3.21
N LEU A 57 1.29 -2.91 -2.65
CA LEU A 57 1.03 -3.64 -1.41
C LEU A 57 1.18 -5.15 -1.57
N LYS A 58 0.83 -5.69 -2.74
CA LYS A 58 1.05 -7.10 -3.08
C LYS A 58 2.55 -7.44 -3.07
N GLN A 59 3.37 -6.60 -3.70
CA GLN A 59 4.82 -6.81 -3.70
C GLN A 59 5.39 -6.69 -2.28
N LEU A 60 4.98 -5.67 -1.52
CA LEU A 60 5.39 -5.49 -0.13
C LEU A 60 5.05 -6.70 0.75
N LEU A 61 3.86 -7.29 0.57
CA LEU A 61 3.47 -8.53 1.26
C LEU A 61 4.38 -9.70 0.90
N ILE A 62 4.70 -9.88 -0.39
CA ILE A 62 5.59 -10.95 -0.86
C ILE A 62 6.99 -10.79 -0.26
N ASP A 63 7.52 -9.56 -0.23
CA ASP A 63 8.84 -9.27 0.33
C ASP A 63 8.88 -9.53 1.83
N ALA A 64 7.84 -9.14 2.57
CA ALA A 64 7.71 -9.44 4.00
C ALA A 64 7.70 -10.95 4.28
N TYR A 65 7.01 -11.73 3.45
CA TYR A 65 6.95 -13.19 3.61
C TYR A 65 8.20 -13.93 3.14
N SER A 66 9.07 -13.24 2.40
CA SER A 66 10.37 -13.75 1.95
C SER A 66 11.49 -13.56 2.99
N LEU A 67 11.20 -12.93 4.14
CA LEU A 67 12.14 -12.82 5.25
C LEU A 67 12.55 -14.20 5.80
N PRO A 68 13.79 -14.35 6.31
CA PRO A 68 14.25 -15.62 6.89
C PRO A 68 13.38 -16.08 8.06
N ASP A 69 13.18 -17.39 8.20
CA ASP A 69 12.35 -17.97 9.26
C ASP A 69 13.08 -18.04 10.61
N TYR A 70 13.20 -16.90 11.29
CA TYR A 70 13.85 -16.83 12.60
C TYR A 70 12.95 -17.36 13.72
N HIS A 71 13.52 -18.19 14.60
CA HIS A 71 12.82 -18.69 15.81
C HIS A 71 13.06 -17.86 17.06
N SER A 72 14.06 -16.97 17.07
CA SER A 72 14.35 -16.10 18.21
C SER A 72 13.59 -14.78 18.09
N ASP A 73 12.84 -14.40 19.13
CA ASP A 73 12.12 -13.13 19.19
C ASP A 73 13.02 -11.92 18.89
N GLN A 74 14.26 -11.93 19.39
CA GLN A 74 15.22 -10.86 19.13
C GLN A 74 15.56 -10.75 17.63
N MET A 75 15.74 -11.89 16.95
CA MET A 75 16.04 -11.92 15.52
C MET A 75 14.82 -11.56 14.67
N GLN A 76 13.63 -11.98 15.08
CA GLN A 76 12.38 -11.58 14.44
C GLN A 76 12.18 -10.06 14.51
N GLN A 77 12.32 -9.46 15.69
CA GLN A 77 12.19 -8.01 15.88
C GLN A 77 13.23 -7.24 15.08
N LYS A 78 14.48 -7.71 15.05
CA LYS A 78 15.53 -7.12 14.22
C LYS A 78 15.15 -7.17 12.73
N ALA A 79 14.69 -8.31 12.24
CA ALA A 79 14.28 -8.47 10.84
C ALA A 79 13.07 -7.59 10.48
N VAL A 80 12.09 -7.44 11.38
CA VAL A 80 10.96 -6.51 11.20
C VAL A 80 11.48 -5.08 11.09
N SER A 81 12.35 -4.64 12.00
CA SER A 81 12.92 -3.29 11.98
C SER A 81 13.71 -3.01 10.70
N GLU A 82 14.59 -3.93 10.29
CA GLU A 82 15.36 -3.80 9.04
C GLU A 82 14.48 -3.78 7.79
N PHE A 83 13.41 -4.59 7.78
CA PHE A 83 12.43 -4.59 6.70
C PHE A 83 11.69 -3.24 6.61
N VAL A 84 11.19 -2.74 7.74
CA VAL A 84 10.49 -1.45 7.82
C VAL A 84 11.40 -0.31 7.40
N ASN A 85 12.61 -0.23 7.94
CA ASN A 85 13.57 0.83 7.62
C ASN A 85 13.89 0.88 6.13
N ARG A 86 14.15 -0.28 5.51
CA ARG A 86 14.42 -0.35 4.08
C ARG A 86 13.21 0.10 3.25
N THR A 87 12.02 -0.34 3.62
CA THR A 87 10.78 0.02 2.91
C THR A 87 10.52 1.53 3.01
N TYR A 88 10.71 2.12 4.20
CA TYR A 88 10.55 3.55 4.41
C TYR A 88 11.54 4.36 3.57
N ILE A 89 12.82 3.96 3.55
CA ILE A 89 13.84 4.61 2.71
C ILE A 89 13.45 4.55 1.23
N GLN A 90 12.95 3.42 0.75
CA GLN A 90 12.48 3.28 -0.63
C GLN A 90 11.30 4.21 -0.92
N CYS A 91 10.31 4.29 -0.03
CA CYS A 91 9.18 5.20 -0.20
C CYS A 91 9.58 6.67 -0.32
N VAL A 92 10.53 7.11 0.52
CA VAL A 92 11.01 8.51 0.51
C VAL A 92 11.81 8.85 -0.75
N GLN A 93 12.32 7.83 -1.46
CA GLN A 93 13.15 8.00 -2.67
C GLN A 93 12.35 7.99 -3.98
N GLU A 94 11.08 7.58 -3.97
CA GLU A 94 10.18 7.66 -5.13
C GLU A 94 9.67 9.09 -5.36
#